data_AF-A0A256I225-F1
#
_entry.id   AF-A0A256I225-F1
#
_cell.length_a   1.000
_cell.length_b   1.000
_cell.length_c   1.000
_cell.angle_alpha   90.00
_cell.angle_beta   90.00
_cell.angle_gamma   90.00
#
_symmetry.space_group_name_H-M   'P 1'
#
loop_
_entity.id
_entity.type
_entity.pdbx_description
1 polymer ?
#
loop_
_entity_poly.entity_id
_entity_poly.type
_entity_poly.pdbx_seq_one_letter_code
_entity_poly.pdbx_strand_id
1 'polypeptide(L)'
;MERTPSTDTARSRLSNAVDRLSAALAARVAVDLRALAAFRIGLATLLLADLARRSRSLTAFYTDYGVLPRRAYVVDYSTTPLPHTLSGEPWAAALLFAVAGAFALALLVGYRTRAVTLVSWLLLLSVQARNPMVLNAGDSLLRMLLFWSVFLPLGARWSVDA
;
A
#
# COMPACT_ATOMS: atom_id res chain seq x y z
N MET A 1 -3.36 -61.02 -24.10
CA MET A 1 -2.13 -60.21 -23.91
C MET A 1 -2.58 -58.77 -23.72
N GLU A 2 -2.83 -58.39 -22.47
CA GLU A 2 -3.49 -57.14 -22.08
C GLU A 2 -2.44 -56.02 -22.04
N ARG A 3 -2.51 -55.08 -23.00
CA ARG A 3 -1.63 -53.90 -23.02
C ARG A 3 -2.15 -52.91 -21.97
N THR A 4 -1.57 -52.93 -20.77
CA THR A 4 -1.77 -51.85 -19.80
C THR A 4 -1.19 -50.55 -20.40
N PRO A 5 -1.98 -49.47 -20.52
CA PRO A 5 -1.48 -48.20 -21.03
C PRO A 5 -0.43 -47.65 -20.06
N SER A 6 0.74 -47.30 -20.60
CA SER A 6 1.87 -46.74 -19.83
C SER A 6 1.45 -45.47 -19.11
N THR A 7 1.64 -45.45 -17.80
CA THR A 7 1.29 -44.35 -16.87
C THR A 7 1.89 -42.99 -17.26
N ASP A 8 3.02 -42.98 -17.97
CA ASP A 8 3.65 -41.76 -18.50
C ASP A 8 2.82 -41.04 -19.58
N THR A 9 2.04 -41.78 -20.37
CA THR A 9 1.19 -41.21 -21.42
C THR A 9 -0.04 -40.53 -20.83
N ALA A 10 -0.55 -41.04 -19.70
CA ALA A 10 -1.63 -40.42 -18.96
C ALA A 10 -1.16 -39.14 -18.26
N ARG A 11 0.01 -39.18 -17.60
CA ARG A 11 0.60 -38.03 -16.90
C ARG A 11 0.92 -36.85 -17.82
N SER A 12 1.49 -37.12 -19.00
CA SER A 12 1.81 -36.09 -20.00
C SER A 12 0.57 -35.47 -20.66
N ARG A 13 -0.52 -36.24 -20.84
CA ARG A 13 -1.80 -35.69 -21.31
C ARG A 13 -2.44 -34.77 -20.27
N LEU A 14 -2.33 -35.12 -18.99
CA LEU A 14 -2.84 -34.33 -17.87
C LEU A 14 -2.08 -33.01 -17.74
N SER A 15 -0.74 -33.02 -17.80
CA SER A 15 0.07 -31.79 -17.76
C SER A 15 -0.25 -30.87 -18.93
N ASN A 16 -0.34 -31.41 -20.15
CA ASN A 16 -0.69 -30.62 -21.34
C ASN A 16 -2.10 -30.00 -21.25
N ALA A 17 -3.07 -30.71 -20.65
CA ALA A 17 -4.40 -30.17 -20.43
C ALA A 17 -4.40 -29.05 -19.39
N VAL A 18 -3.63 -29.21 -18.30
CA VAL A 18 -3.44 -28.18 -17.26
C VAL A 18 -2.75 -26.94 -17.84
N ASP A 19 -1.72 -27.11 -18.67
CA ASP A 19 -0.99 -26.00 -19.30
C ASP A 19 -1.87 -25.20 -20.27
N ARG A 20 -2.73 -25.88 -21.03
CA ARG A 20 -3.70 -25.20 -21.91
C ARG A 20 -4.76 -24.44 -21.12
N LEU A 21 -5.24 -25.03 -20.03
CA LEU A 21 -6.22 -24.38 -19.16
C LEU A 21 -5.61 -23.17 -18.45
N SER A 22 -4.37 -23.29 -17.95
CA SER A 22 -3.65 -22.20 -17.30
C SER A 22 -3.37 -21.07 -18.29
N ALA A 23 -2.98 -21.37 -19.53
CA ALA A 23 -2.79 -20.38 -20.59
C ALA A 23 -4.10 -19.69 -20.99
N ALA A 24 -5.20 -20.43 -21.11
CA ALA A 24 -6.52 -19.87 -21.43
C ALA A 24 -7.06 -18.98 -20.30
N LEU A 25 -6.80 -19.34 -19.04
CA LEU A 25 -7.15 -18.55 -17.88
C LEU A 25 -6.27 -17.30 -17.79
N ALA A 26 -4.95 -17.45 -17.99
CA ALA A 26 -4.02 -16.33 -18.03
C ALA A 26 -4.40 -15.33 -19.12
N ALA A 27 -4.81 -15.77 -20.31
CA ALA A 27 -5.25 -14.88 -21.38
C ALA A 27 -6.53 -14.09 -21.03
N ARG A 28 -7.40 -14.64 -20.19
CA ARG A 28 -8.67 -13.98 -19.79
C ARG A 28 -8.56 -13.17 -18.49
N VAL A 29 -7.58 -13.47 -17.65
CA VAL A 29 -7.34 -12.82 -16.35
C VAL A 29 -6.09 -11.92 -16.40
N ALA A 30 -5.41 -11.83 -17.55
CA ALA A 30 -4.27 -10.97 -17.75
C ALA A 30 -4.64 -9.52 -17.45
N VAL A 31 -4.05 -8.99 -16.39
CA VAL A 31 -4.16 -7.57 -16.03
C VAL A 31 -3.18 -6.78 -16.89
N ASP A 32 -3.66 -5.71 -17.52
CA ASP A 32 -2.78 -4.81 -18.26
C ASP A 32 -1.75 -4.16 -17.31
N LEU A 33 -0.47 -4.45 -17.53
CA LEU A 33 0.63 -3.88 -16.74
C LEU A 33 0.72 -2.35 -16.85
N ARG A 34 0.23 -1.76 -17.96
CA ARG A 34 0.14 -0.30 -18.12
C ARG A 34 -0.93 0.28 -17.22
N ALA A 35 -2.06 -0.42 -17.08
CA ALA A 35 -3.11 -0.04 -16.13
C ALA A 35 -2.61 -0.11 -14.68
N LEU A 36 -1.81 -1.13 -14.34
CA LEU A 36 -1.16 -1.22 -13.02
C LEU A 36 -0.17 -0.08 -12.77
N ALA A 37 0.61 0.31 -13.78
CA ALA A 37 1.50 1.45 -13.67
C ALA A 37 0.74 2.77 -13.49
N ALA A 38 -0.35 2.98 -14.25
CA ALA A 38 -1.23 4.14 -14.06
C ALA A 38 -1.88 4.15 -12.66
N PHE A 39 -2.31 2.98 -12.18
CA PHE A 39 -2.84 2.82 -10.82
C PHE A 39 -1.82 3.17 -9.75
N ARG A 40 -0.55 2.72 -9.89
CA ARG A 40 0.54 3.11 -8.98
C ARG A 40 0.72 4.63 -8.93
N ILE A 41 0.76 5.29 -10.09
CA ILE A 41 0.91 6.74 -10.20
C ILE A 41 -0.28 7.45 -9.54
N GLY A 42 -1.50 6.98 -9.78
CA GLY A 42 -2.71 7.50 -9.14
C GLY A 42 -2.67 7.35 -7.62
N LEU A 43 -2.31 6.18 -7.11
CA LEU A 43 -2.19 5.94 -5.66
C LEU A 43 -1.13 6.82 -5.00
N ALA A 44 0.05 6.93 -5.59
CA ALA A 44 1.12 7.78 -5.08
C ALA A 44 0.70 9.26 -5.06
N THR A 45 0.02 9.70 -6.12
CA THR A 45 -0.52 11.07 -6.21
C THR A 45 -1.59 11.34 -5.15
N LEU A 46 -2.51 10.40 -4.93
CA LEU A 46 -3.52 10.51 -3.88
C LEU A 46 -2.88 10.56 -2.49
N LEU A 47 -1.84 9.76 -2.24
CA LEU A 47 -1.11 9.78 -0.98
C LEU A 47 -0.41 11.13 -0.74
N LEU A 48 0.22 11.71 -1.77
CA LEU A 48 0.82 13.05 -1.70
C LEU A 48 -0.23 14.13 -1.44
N ALA A 49 -1.37 14.06 -2.14
CA ALA A 49 -2.46 15.01 -1.96
C ALA A 49 -3.10 14.91 -0.56
N ASP A 50 -3.23 13.69 -0.02
CA ASP A 50 -3.68 13.46 1.36
C ASP A 50 -2.72 14.10 2.37
N LEU A 51 -1.42 13.82 2.27
CA LEU A 51 -0.39 14.40 3.13
C LEU A 51 -0.35 15.94 3.04
N ALA A 52 -0.43 16.49 1.83
CA ALA A 52 -0.41 17.94 1.61
C ALA A 52 -1.66 18.65 2.16
N ARG A 53 -2.83 18.01 2.12
CA ARG A 53 -4.04 18.57 2.76
C ARG A 53 -3.92 18.52 4.28
N ARG A 54 -3.43 17.40 4.83
CA ARG A 54 -3.28 17.19 6.28
C ARG A 54 -2.18 18.08 6.89
N SER A 55 -1.11 18.38 6.15
CA SER A 55 0.00 19.21 6.63
C SER A 55 -0.38 20.66 6.90
N ARG A 56 -1.44 21.19 6.26
CA ARG A 56 -1.93 22.56 6.48
C ARG A 56 -2.41 22.82 7.91
N SER A 57 -2.84 21.76 8.59
CA SER A 57 -3.36 21.83 9.96
C SER A 57 -2.59 20.90 10.89
N LEU A 58 -1.27 20.77 10.65
CA LEU A 58 -0.41 19.81 11.34
C LEU A 58 -0.39 20.04 12.86
N THR A 59 -0.18 21.28 13.29
CA THR A 59 -0.19 21.65 14.72
C THR A 59 -1.54 21.34 15.38
N ALA A 60 -2.64 21.69 14.71
CA ALA A 60 -3.97 21.51 15.28
C ALA A 60 -4.39 20.04 15.47
N PHE A 61 -3.96 19.13 14.58
CA PHE A 61 -4.48 17.75 14.57
C PHE A 61 -3.46 16.66 14.90
N TYR A 62 -2.16 16.93 14.79
CA TYR A 62 -1.12 15.90 14.93
C TYR A 62 -0.09 16.20 16.03
N THR A 63 -0.29 17.27 16.81
CA THR A 63 0.62 17.67 17.90
C THR A 63 -0.09 17.72 19.26
N ASP A 64 0.67 17.81 20.34
CA ASP A 64 0.12 17.94 21.70
C ASP A 64 -0.46 19.32 21.99
N TYR A 65 -0.15 20.31 21.15
CA TYR A 65 -0.74 21.66 21.19
C TYR A 65 -2.12 21.74 20.53
N GLY A 66 -2.55 20.65 19.91
CA GLY A 66 -3.77 20.57 19.12
C GLY A 66 -5.00 20.09 19.91
N VAL A 67 -6.03 19.73 19.15
CA VAL A 67 -7.34 19.32 19.67
C VAL A 67 -7.29 17.95 20.36
N LEU A 68 -6.34 17.08 19.97
CA LEU A 68 -6.18 15.75 20.54
C LEU A 68 -4.74 15.50 21.04
N PRO A 69 -4.41 15.97 22.26
CA PRO A 69 -3.13 15.66 22.89
C PRO A 69 -2.98 14.15 23.15
N ARG A 70 -1.75 13.63 23.07
CA ARG A 70 -1.47 12.18 23.22
C ARG A 70 -1.98 11.60 24.53
N ARG A 71 -1.92 12.37 25.62
CA ARG A 71 -2.45 11.94 26.93
C ARG A 71 -3.94 11.59 26.90
N ALA A 72 -4.73 12.31 26.11
CA ALA A 72 -6.16 12.01 25.92
C ALA A 72 -6.34 10.83 24.96
N TYR A 73 -5.54 10.77 23.89
CA TYR A 73 -5.57 9.66 22.93
C TYR A 73 -5.35 8.29 23.57
N VAL A 74 -4.38 8.16 24.48
CA VAL A 74 -4.05 6.88 25.13
C VAL A 74 -5.18 6.36 26.01
N VAL A 75 -5.98 7.26 26.58
CA VAL A 75 -7.12 6.90 27.45
C VAL A 75 -8.30 6.40 26.61
N ASP A 76 -8.62 7.09 25.51
CA ASP A 76 -9.88 6.87 24.80
C ASP A 76 -9.76 6.00 23.54
N TYR A 77 -8.55 5.81 22.99
CA TYR A 77 -8.38 5.18 21.67
C TYR A 77 -7.42 3.99 21.65
N SER A 78 -6.15 4.17 22.03
CA SER A 78 -5.15 3.09 21.91
C SER A 78 -3.87 3.35 22.68
N THR A 79 -3.27 2.29 23.20
CA THR A 79 -1.93 2.28 23.82
C THR A 79 -0.83 1.83 22.86
N THR A 80 -1.16 1.44 21.62
CA THR A 80 -0.17 0.91 20.67
C THR A 80 0.80 2.01 20.21
N PRO A 81 2.12 1.87 20.44
CA PRO A 81 3.10 2.87 20.02
C PRO A 81 3.29 2.81 18.51
N LEU A 82 2.88 3.86 17.81
CA LEU A 82 3.12 4.09 16.39
C LEU A 82 4.01 5.34 16.24
N PRO A 83 4.84 5.46 15.20
CA PRO A 83 5.79 6.57 15.06
C PRO A 83 5.20 7.96 15.32
N HIS A 84 4.01 8.26 14.79
CA HIS A 84 3.33 9.54 14.99
C HIS A 84 2.72 9.72 16.40
N THR A 85 2.59 8.66 17.21
CA THR A 85 2.15 8.74 18.60
C THR A 85 3.32 8.84 19.60
N LEU A 86 4.58 8.69 19.14
CA LEU A 86 5.77 8.75 19.98
C LEU A 86 6.20 10.17 20.36
N SER A 87 5.87 11.17 19.54
CA SER A 87 6.15 12.59 19.82
C SER A 87 4.94 13.47 19.55
N GLY A 88 4.72 14.45 20.41
CA GLY A 88 3.70 15.48 20.26
C GLY A 88 4.25 16.78 19.72
N GLU A 89 5.54 16.84 19.42
CA GLU A 89 6.21 18.04 18.95
C GLU A 89 5.90 18.33 17.47
N PRO A 90 5.62 19.59 17.09
CA PRO A 90 5.33 19.97 15.70
C PRO A 90 6.44 19.60 14.72
N TRP A 91 7.70 19.75 15.11
CA TRP A 91 8.84 19.44 14.25
C TRP A 91 8.95 17.92 13.98
N ALA A 92 8.64 17.09 14.98
CA ALA A 92 8.71 15.63 14.84
C ALA A 92 7.59 15.11 13.93
N ALA A 93 6.37 15.65 14.08
CA ALA A 93 5.27 15.37 13.18
C ALA A 93 5.57 15.85 11.75
N ALA A 94 6.13 17.06 11.58
CA ALA A 94 6.54 17.57 10.28
C ALA A 94 7.60 16.69 9.60
N LEU A 95 8.60 16.21 10.36
CA LEU A 95 9.62 15.29 9.87
C LEU A 95 9.01 13.98 9.37
N LEU A 96 8.11 13.37 10.14
CA LEU A 96 7.45 12.12 9.74
C LEU A 96 6.55 12.30 8.51
N PHE A 97 5.88 13.45 8.38
CA PHE A 97 5.14 13.80 7.15
C PHE A 97 6.07 13.97 5.95
N ALA A 98 7.23 14.60 6.12
CA ALA A 98 8.23 14.74 5.07
C ALA A 98 8.79 13.36 4.64
N VAL A 99 9.06 12.47 5.59
CA VAL A 99 9.47 11.09 5.32
C VAL A 99 8.37 10.35 4.55
N ALA A 100 7.10 10.44 4.98
CA ALA A 100 5.99 9.84 4.26
C ALA A 100 5.84 10.40 2.83
N GLY A 101 6.04 11.71 2.65
CA GLY A 101 6.07 12.35 1.34
C GLY A 101 7.20 11.83 0.45
N ALA A 102 8.40 11.64 0.99
CA ALA A 102 9.52 11.07 0.26
C ALA A 102 9.26 9.64 -0.21
N PHE A 103 8.66 8.79 0.64
CA PHE A 103 8.26 7.44 0.25
C PHE A 103 7.12 7.45 -0.79
N ALA A 104 6.17 8.38 -0.69
CA ALA A 104 5.13 8.54 -1.70
C ALA A 104 5.72 8.98 -3.07
N LEU A 105 6.73 9.84 -3.09
CA LEU A 105 7.47 10.19 -4.31
C LEU A 105 8.25 9.00 -4.86
N ALA A 106 8.90 8.21 -4.00
CA ALA A 106 9.56 6.97 -4.41
C ALA A 106 8.57 5.96 -5.03
N LEU A 107 7.35 5.89 -4.50
CA LEU A 107 6.28 5.06 -5.06
C LEU A 107 5.82 5.58 -6.43
N LEU A 108 5.72 6.91 -6.59
CA LEU A 108 5.32 7.57 -7.84
C LEU A 108 6.26 7.18 -8.99
N VAL A 109 7.57 7.32 -8.78
CA VAL A 109 8.59 6.94 -9.75
C VAL A 109 8.77 5.41 -9.85
N GLY A 110 8.26 4.67 -8.87
CA GLY A 110 8.34 3.21 -8.82
C GLY A 110 9.77 2.72 -8.55
N TYR A 111 10.40 3.26 -7.51
CA TYR A 111 11.68 2.79 -6.98
C TYR A 111 11.45 1.81 -5.83
N ARG A 112 12.09 0.62 -5.87
CA ARG A 112 11.87 -0.48 -4.93
C ARG A 112 10.39 -0.68 -4.58
N THR A 113 9.56 -0.71 -5.61
CA THR A 113 8.11 -0.49 -5.57
C THR A 113 7.43 -1.29 -4.47
N ARG A 114 7.72 -2.59 -4.33
CA ARG A 114 7.09 -3.44 -3.30
C ARG A 114 7.43 -3.01 -1.87
N ALA A 115 8.71 -2.74 -1.60
CA ALA A 115 9.17 -2.30 -0.28
C ALA A 115 8.64 -0.90 0.04
N VAL A 116 8.70 0.01 -0.93
CA VAL A 116 8.21 1.38 -0.78
C VAL A 116 6.70 1.43 -0.57
N THR A 117 5.90 0.58 -1.25
CA THR A 117 4.45 0.46 -0.99
C THR A 117 4.19 0.01 0.44
N LEU A 118 4.92 -1.00 0.93
CA LEU A 118 4.75 -1.50 2.31
C LEU A 118 5.09 -0.42 3.34
N VAL A 119 6.21 0.28 3.17
CA VAL A 119 6.61 1.37 4.07
C VAL A 119 5.61 2.53 4.01
N SER A 120 5.15 2.91 2.81
CA SER A 120 4.13 3.95 2.63
C SER A 120 2.82 3.59 3.33
N TRP A 121 2.42 2.31 3.28
CA TRP A 121 1.25 1.80 3.98
C TRP A 121 1.40 1.88 5.50
N LEU A 122 2.56 1.48 6.05
CA LEU A 122 2.85 1.59 7.48
C LEU A 122 2.86 3.05 7.96
N LEU A 123 3.46 3.96 7.18
CA LEU A 123 3.47 5.38 7.48
C LEU A 123 2.06 5.98 7.44
N LEU A 124 1.23 5.61 6.46
CA LEU A 124 -0.17 6.02 6.38
C LEU A 124 -0.97 5.55 7.59
N LEU A 125 -0.83 4.27 7.97
CA LEU A 125 -1.44 3.74 9.19
C LEU A 125 -1.03 4.55 10.42
N SER A 126 0.25 4.89 10.52
CA SER A 126 0.75 5.68 11.64
C SER A 126 0.15 7.09 11.69
N VAL A 127 0.04 7.79 10.55
CA VAL A 127 -0.61 9.11 10.48
C VAL A 127 -2.08 9.00 10.89
N GLN A 128 -2.80 8.02 10.34
CA GLN A 128 -4.22 7.85 10.58
C GLN A 128 -4.54 7.45 12.02
N ALA A 129 -3.66 6.66 12.66
CA ALA A 129 -3.81 6.30 14.05
C ALA A 129 -3.66 7.50 15.00
N ARG A 130 -2.84 8.51 14.66
CA ARG A 130 -2.58 9.66 15.53
C ARG A 130 -3.84 10.48 15.83
N ASN A 131 -4.78 10.53 14.89
CA ASN A 131 -6.04 11.21 15.07
C ASN A 131 -7.19 10.51 14.31
N PRO A 132 -7.89 9.56 14.96
CA PRO A 132 -9.00 8.84 14.35
C PRO A 132 -10.21 9.73 14.03
N MET A 133 -10.36 10.87 14.72
CA MET A 133 -11.52 11.75 14.60
C MET A 133 -11.58 12.51 13.27
N VAL A 134 -10.44 12.66 12.60
CA VAL A 134 -10.36 13.37 11.30
C VAL A 134 -10.40 12.41 10.10
N LEU A 135 -10.67 11.12 10.34
CA LEU A 135 -10.72 10.11 9.29
C LEU A 135 -12.11 10.03 8.66
N ASN A 136 -12.13 9.70 7.37
CA ASN A 136 -13.35 9.43 6.58
C ASN A 136 -13.24 8.11 5.80
N ALA A 137 -14.30 7.73 5.10
CA ALA A 137 -14.35 6.49 4.32
C ALA A 137 -13.26 6.41 3.22
N GLY A 138 -12.85 7.55 2.65
CA GLY A 138 -11.76 7.62 1.68
C GLY A 138 -10.41 7.22 2.28
N ASP A 139 -10.18 7.50 3.56
CA ASP A 139 -8.96 7.11 4.27
C ASP A 139 -8.85 5.59 4.44
N SER A 140 -9.98 4.95 4.76
CA SER A 140 -10.10 3.50 4.83
C SER A 140 -9.87 2.87 3.45
N LEU A 141 -10.46 3.44 2.40
CA LEU A 141 -10.26 2.97 1.03
C LEU A 141 -8.79 3.08 0.60
N LEU A 142 -8.15 4.24 0.82
CA LEU A 142 -6.73 4.44 0.48
C LEU A 142 -5.83 3.44 1.21
N ARG A 143 -6.09 3.20 2.50
CA ARG A 143 -5.38 2.19 3.31
C ARG A 143 -5.53 0.78 2.73
N MET A 144 -6.74 0.39 2.34
CA MET A 144 -7.01 -0.93 1.75
C MET A 144 -6.33 -1.07 0.38
N LEU A 145 -6.42 -0.04 -0.48
CA LEU A 145 -5.80 -0.07 -1.79
C LEU A 145 -4.27 -0.18 -1.70
N LEU A 146 -3.63 0.58 -0.80
CA LEU A 146 -2.19 0.47 -0.56
C LEU A 146 -1.79 -0.90 0.02
N PHE A 147 -2.59 -1.46 0.92
CA PHE A 147 -2.35 -2.79 1.47
C PHE A 147 -2.31 -3.84 0.35
N TRP A 148 -3.37 -3.89 -0.46
CA TRP A 148 -3.46 -4.87 -1.54
C TRP A 148 -2.38 -4.64 -2.61
N SER A 149 -2.02 -3.39 -2.86
CA SER A 149 -0.96 -3.01 -3.80
C SER A 149 0.41 -3.63 -3.50
N VAL A 150 0.70 -4.03 -2.26
CA VAL A 150 1.96 -4.72 -1.89
C VAL A 150 2.11 -6.07 -2.61
N PHE A 151 0.99 -6.68 -3.02
CA PHE A 151 0.96 -7.97 -3.70
C PHE A 151 0.89 -7.85 -5.22
N LEU A 152 0.67 -6.65 -5.75
CA LEU A 152 0.53 -6.40 -7.18
C LEU A 152 1.90 -6.11 -7.84
N PRO A 153 2.11 -6.50 -9.11
CA PRO A 153 3.35 -6.21 -9.85
C PRO A 153 3.38 -4.75 -10.35
N LEU A 154 3.23 -3.78 -9.45
CA LEU A 154 3.18 -2.34 -9.76
C LEU A 154 4.50 -1.78 -10.31
N GLY A 155 5.61 -2.50 -10.09
CA GLY A 155 6.93 -2.17 -10.62
C GLY A 155 7.16 -2.67 -12.05
N ALA A 156 6.25 -3.46 -12.65
CA ALA A 156 6.53 -4.12 -13.93
C ALA A 156 6.59 -3.18 -15.15
N ARG A 157 6.05 -1.96 -15.05
CA ARG A 157 6.05 -0.96 -16.13
C ARG A 157 6.12 0.46 -15.58
N TRP A 158 6.70 1.36 -16.39
CA TRP A 158 6.89 2.79 -16.10
C TRP A 158 7.46 3.04 -14.70
N SER A 159 8.31 2.14 -14.21
CA SER A 159 8.95 2.21 -12.90
C SER A 159 10.46 2.24 -13.11
N VAL A 160 11.21 2.69 -12.11
CA VAL A 160 12.68 2.60 -12.12
C VAL A 160 13.15 1.14 -12.00
N ASP A 161 12.32 0.27 -11.42
CA ASP A 161 12.61 -1.15 -11.22
C ASP A 161 12.28 -2.05 -12.43
N ALA A 162 11.72 -1.49 -13.51
CA ALA A 162 11.14 -2.22 -14.65
C ALA A 162 12.18 -2.66 -15.70
#